data_AF-A0A8J8FQK2-F1
#
_entry.id   AF-A0A8J8FQK2-F1
#
_cell.length_a   1.000
_cell.length_b   1.000
_cell.length_c   1.000
_cell.angle_alpha   90.00
_cell.angle_beta   90.00
_cell.angle_gamma   90.00
#
_symmetry.space_group_name_H-M   'P 1'
#
loop_
_entity.id
_entity.type
_entity.pdbx_description
1 polymer ?
#
loop_
_entity_poly.entity_id
_entity_poly.type
_entity_poly.pdbx_seq_one_letter_code
_entity_poly.pdbx_strand_id
1 'polypeptide(L)'
;MGQQRFSDTALSQKSKVIRQEQFLKKMDQIIPWEILMKPIRKHYPETGNGWQAIDLEIMLRIYFMQQWYGLSDPAMKDSLYEIEAMRQFAGIGLDDIPDKITLLNFRYLLERHSLNTADELLFDKPSEGE
;
A
#
# COMPACT_ATOMS: atom_id res chain seq x y z
N MET A 1 -26.72 -29.46 24.85
CA MET A 1 -26.07 -28.16 25.10
C MET A 1 -25.59 -27.57 23.77
N GLY A 2 -26.27 -26.52 23.31
CA GLY A 2 -25.79 -25.40 22.48
C GLY A 2 -24.95 -25.64 21.22
N GLN A 3 -25.56 -26.09 20.12
CA GLN A 3 -25.05 -25.83 18.77
C GLN A 3 -25.50 -24.41 18.32
N GLN A 4 -24.69 -23.37 18.56
CA GLN A 4 -24.97 -22.00 18.05
C GLN A 4 -23.71 -21.21 17.58
N ARG A 5 -22.52 -21.82 17.44
CA ARG A 5 -21.27 -21.05 17.20
C ARG A 5 -20.89 -20.76 15.74
N PHE A 6 -21.56 -21.37 14.75
CA PHE A 6 -21.16 -21.20 13.34
C PHE A 6 -21.69 -19.90 12.71
N SER A 7 -22.90 -19.46 13.07
CA SER A 7 -23.56 -18.30 12.47
C SER A 7 -22.92 -16.98 12.89
N ASP A 8 -22.53 -16.84 14.16
CA ASP A 8 -21.93 -15.61 14.70
C ASP A 8 -20.53 -15.35 14.13
N THR A 9 -19.78 -16.41 13.84
CA THR A 9 -18.43 -16.31 13.27
C THR A 9 -18.48 -15.77 11.84
N ALA A 10 -19.40 -16.28 11.01
CA ALA A 10 -19.57 -15.82 9.63
C ALA A 10 -20.06 -14.36 9.56
N LEU A 11 -20.97 -13.96 10.45
CA LEU A 11 -21.44 -12.57 10.52
C LEU A 11 -20.33 -11.61 10.96
N SER A 12 -19.54 -12.00 11.96
CA SER A 12 -18.38 -11.22 12.40
C SER A 12 -17.36 -11.03 11.27
N GLN A 13 -17.02 -12.12 10.56
CA GLN A 13 -16.09 -12.07 9.43
C GLN A 13 -16.60 -11.16 8.31
N LYS A 14 -17.89 -11.27 7.95
CA LYS A 14 -18.51 -10.40 6.94
C LYS A 14 -18.48 -8.93 7.35
N SER A 15 -18.75 -8.64 8.62
CA SER A 15 -18.69 -7.27 9.13
C SER A 15 -17.28 -6.67 9.10
N LYS A 16 -16.25 -7.49 9.35
CA LYS A 16 -14.84 -7.10 9.28
C LYS A 16 -14.42 -6.76 7.84
N VAL A 17 -14.82 -7.59 6.87
CA VAL A 17 -14.58 -7.35 5.44
C VAL A 17 -15.20 -6.02 5.00
N ILE A 18 -16.47 -5.77 5.35
CA ILE A 18 -17.17 -4.52 5.02
C ILE A 18 -16.46 -3.29 5.63
N ARG A 19 -15.99 -3.39 6.87
CA ARG A 19 -15.25 -2.29 7.53
C ARG A 19 -13.93 -2.00 6.82
N GLN A 20 -13.21 -3.03 6.41
CA GLN A 20 -11.93 -2.90 5.70
C GLN A 20 -12.12 -2.27 4.33
N GLU A 21 -13.10 -2.73 3.55
CA GLU A 21 -13.47 -2.16 2.25
C GLU A 21 -13.87 -0.68 2.36
N GLN A 22 -14.73 -0.34 3.34
CA GLN A 22 -15.16 1.04 3.57
C GLN A 22 -13.98 1.94 3.97
N PHE A 23 -13.07 1.44 4.82
CA PHE A 23 -11.88 2.17 5.21
C PHE A 23 -10.99 2.45 3.99
N LEU A 24 -10.64 1.42 3.20
CA LEU A 24 -9.80 1.56 2.01
C LEU A 24 -10.42 2.51 0.99
N LYS A 25 -11.72 2.39 0.72
CA LYS A 25 -12.43 3.30 -0.18
C LYS A 25 -12.42 4.76 0.30
N LYS A 26 -12.54 4.96 1.62
CA LYS A 26 -12.47 6.31 2.20
C LYS A 26 -11.06 6.88 2.10
N MET A 27 -10.04 6.09 2.39
CA MET A 27 -8.64 6.51 2.26
C MET A 27 -8.30 6.90 0.82
N ASP A 28 -8.74 6.09 -0.15
CA ASP A 28 -8.54 6.36 -1.57
C ASP A 28 -9.04 7.74 -2.01
N GLN A 29 -10.18 8.19 -1.45
CA GLN A 29 -10.78 9.49 -1.77
C GLN A 29 -10.12 10.66 -1.05
N ILE A 30 -9.54 10.44 0.12
CA ILE A 30 -8.99 11.50 0.98
C ILE A 30 -7.55 11.80 0.61
N ILE A 31 -6.79 10.79 0.18
CA ILE A 31 -5.36 10.91 -0.02
C ILE A 31 -5.07 11.57 -1.37
N PRO A 32 -4.26 12.64 -1.38
CA PRO A 32 -3.88 13.30 -2.63
C PRO A 32 -2.73 12.54 -3.31
N TRP A 33 -3.02 11.38 -3.91
CA TRP A 33 -2.02 10.48 -4.50
C TRP A 33 -1.07 11.19 -5.46
N GLU A 34 -1.61 11.99 -6.38
CA GLU A 34 -0.81 12.76 -7.35
C GLU A 34 0.18 13.72 -6.69
N ILE A 35 -0.17 14.31 -5.55
CA ILE A 35 0.73 15.21 -4.82
C ILE A 35 1.84 14.41 -4.15
N LEU A 36 1.50 13.30 -3.49
CA LEU A 36 2.47 12.44 -2.82
C LEU A 36 3.44 11.76 -3.80
N MET A 37 2.99 11.46 -5.02
CA MET A 37 3.84 10.83 -6.04
C MET A 37 4.91 11.78 -6.61
N LYS A 38 4.66 13.10 -6.64
CA LYS A 38 5.60 14.08 -7.25
C LYS A 38 7.05 13.99 -6.72
N PRO A 39 7.31 14.05 -5.41
CA PRO A 39 8.67 13.95 -4.89
C PRO A 39 9.30 12.57 -5.15
N ILE A 40 8.49 11.51 -5.15
CA ILE A 40 8.97 10.13 -5.34
C ILE A 40 9.34 9.86 -6.81
N ARG A 41 8.58 10.44 -7.77
CA ARG A 41 8.75 10.23 -9.21
C ARG A 41 10.16 10.56 -9.70
N LYS A 42 10.85 11.53 -9.09
CA LYS A 42 12.25 11.90 -9.42
C LYS A 42 13.24 10.76 -9.16
N HIS A 43 12.93 9.88 -8.22
CA HIS A 43 13.80 8.80 -7.76
C HIS A 43 13.33 7.43 -8.22
N TYR A 44 12.08 7.31 -8.67
CA TYR A 44 11.49 6.07 -9.11
C TYR A 44 12.02 5.67 -10.51
N PRO A 45 12.41 4.41 -10.72
CA PRO A 45 12.99 3.99 -12.00
C PRO A 45 12.00 4.16 -13.15
N GLU A 46 12.45 4.82 -14.23
CA GLU A 46 11.68 4.93 -15.47
C GLU A 46 11.65 3.59 -16.22
N THR A 47 10.51 3.29 -16.83
CA THR A 47 10.35 2.11 -17.70
C THR A 47 11.24 2.27 -18.94
N GLY A 48 12.35 1.53 -19.01
CA GLY A 48 13.27 1.67 -20.16
C GLY A 48 14.39 0.64 -20.28
N ASN A 49 14.80 -0.03 -19.19
CA ASN A 49 15.96 -0.93 -19.19
C ASN A 49 15.60 -2.43 -19.15
N GLY A 50 14.48 -2.82 -19.77
CA GLY A 50 14.02 -4.22 -19.80
C GLY A 50 13.32 -4.72 -18.53
N TRP A 51 13.24 -3.87 -17.51
CA TRP A 51 12.40 -4.07 -16.33
C TRP A 51 11.14 -3.22 -16.47
N GLN A 52 9.97 -3.84 -16.45
CA GLN A 52 8.72 -3.13 -16.25
C GLN A 52 8.59 -2.83 -14.77
N ALA A 53 9.04 -1.64 -14.37
CA ALA A 53 8.77 -1.15 -13.03
C ALA A 53 7.24 -1.12 -12.83
N ILE A 54 6.78 -1.68 -11.71
CA ILE A 54 5.39 -1.59 -11.27
C ILE A 54 5.04 -0.10 -11.15
N ASP A 55 3.79 0.27 -11.48
CA ASP A 55 3.35 1.66 -11.39
C ASP A 55 3.63 2.22 -9.98
N LEU A 56 4.15 3.46 -9.93
CA LEU A 56 4.45 4.16 -8.69
C LEU A 56 3.20 4.29 -7.81
N GLU A 57 2.03 4.51 -8.40
CA GLU A 57 0.79 4.65 -7.63
C GLU A 57 0.45 3.35 -6.90
N ILE A 58 0.62 2.21 -7.57
CA ILE A 58 0.42 0.87 -6.99
C ILE A 58 1.35 0.68 -5.79
N MET A 59 2.64 0.94 -5.97
CA MET A 59 3.64 0.76 -4.91
C MET A 59 3.36 1.68 -3.71
N LEU A 60 2.95 2.93 -3.98
CA LEU A 60 2.59 3.88 -2.95
C LEU A 60 1.35 3.44 -2.16
N ARG A 61 0.30 2.97 -2.85
CA ARG A 61 -0.92 2.43 -2.20
C ARG A 61 -0.59 1.23 -1.31
N ILE A 62 0.25 0.32 -1.79
CA ILE A 62 0.69 -0.85 -1.01
C ILE A 62 1.48 -0.41 0.23
N TYR A 63 2.41 0.54 0.07
CA TYR A 63 3.16 1.09 1.21
C TYR A 63 2.24 1.72 2.26
N PHE A 64 1.23 2.50 1.85
CA PHE A 64 0.26 3.07 2.79
C PHE A 64 -0.56 1.99 3.51
N MET A 65 -0.96 0.91 2.82
CA MET A 65 -1.57 -0.24 3.49
C MET A 65 -0.64 -0.87 4.51
N GLN A 66 0.66 -0.99 4.23
CA GLN A 66 1.62 -1.48 5.23
C GLN A 66 1.61 -0.62 6.49
N GLN A 67 1.57 0.71 6.34
CA GLN A 67 1.53 1.62 7.49
C GLN A 67 0.22 1.54 8.28
N TRP A 68 -0.93 1.50 7.60
CA TRP A 68 -2.23 1.46 8.29
C TRP A 68 -2.50 0.16 9.05
N TYR A 69 -2.03 -0.95 8.51
CA TYR A 69 -2.25 -2.27 9.12
C TYR A 69 -1.03 -2.79 9.89
N GLY A 70 0.08 -2.03 9.94
CA GLY A 70 1.31 -2.43 10.60
C GLY A 70 1.95 -3.69 10.00
N LEU A 71 1.88 -3.85 8.68
CA LEU A 71 2.30 -5.06 7.97
C LEU A 71 3.76 -4.97 7.50
N SER A 72 4.51 -6.04 7.75
CA SER A 72 5.82 -6.26 7.14
C SER A 72 5.70 -6.58 5.64
N ASP A 73 6.78 -6.44 4.88
CA ASP A 73 6.79 -6.72 3.43
C ASP A 73 6.24 -8.14 3.10
N PRO A 74 6.64 -9.24 3.81
CA PRO A 74 6.03 -10.55 3.62
C PRO A 74 4.53 -10.57 3.93
N ALA A 75 4.13 -10.01 5.07
CA ALA A 75 2.73 -10.04 5.52
C ALA A 75 1.82 -9.23 4.58
N MET A 76 2.33 -8.15 3.99
CA MET A 76 1.62 -7.37 2.99
C MET A 76 1.41 -8.17 1.70
N LYS A 77 2.45 -8.86 1.22
CA LYS A 77 2.33 -9.73 0.04
C LYS A 77 1.29 -10.82 0.26
N ASP A 78 1.34 -11.48 1.41
CA ASP A 78 0.38 -12.55 1.76
C ASP A 78 -1.05 -11.98 1.88
N SER A 79 -1.19 -10.78 2.46
CA SER A 79 -2.48 -10.08 2.54
C SER A 79 -3.03 -9.69 1.17
N LEU A 80 -2.18 -9.27 0.22
CA LEU A 80 -2.57 -9.01 -1.16
C LEU A 80 -3.00 -10.30 -1.88
N TYR A 81 -2.43 -11.45 -1.52
CA TYR A 81 -2.87 -12.74 -2.07
C TYR A 81 -4.24 -13.16 -1.51
N GLU A 82 -4.46 -12.98 -0.22
CA GLU A 82 -5.67 -13.46 0.46
C GLU A 82 -6.88 -12.52 0.35
N ILE A 83 -6.65 -11.19 0.35
CA ILE A 83 -7.71 -10.20 0.55
C ILE A 83 -7.95 -9.40 -0.74
N GLU A 84 -9.08 -9.67 -1.39
CA GLU A 84 -9.47 -9.00 -2.64
C GLU A 84 -9.61 -7.47 -2.49
N ALA A 85 -10.17 -6.99 -1.38
CA ALA A 85 -10.32 -5.56 -1.12
C ALA A 85 -8.99 -4.79 -1.14
N MET A 86 -7.89 -5.42 -0.68
CA MET A 86 -6.56 -4.80 -0.72
C MET A 86 -6.00 -4.76 -2.15
N ARG A 87 -6.24 -5.81 -2.95
CA ARG A 87 -5.88 -5.80 -4.38
C ARG A 87 -6.65 -4.74 -5.16
N GLN A 88 -7.96 -4.64 -4.93
CA GLN A 88 -8.79 -3.62 -5.56
C GLN A 88 -8.33 -2.21 -5.18
N PHE A 89 -7.99 -1.99 -3.90
CA PHE A 89 -7.44 -0.71 -3.45
C PHE A 89 -6.10 -0.36 -4.10
N ALA A 90 -5.22 -1.34 -4.31
CA ALA A 90 -3.95 -1.16 -5.00
C ALA A 90 -4.09 -1.10 -6.53
N GLY A 91 -5.23 -1.51 -7.11
CA GLY A 91 -5.46 -1.53 -8.55
C GLY A 91 -4.78 -2.69 -9.29
N ILE A 92 -4.52 -3.82 -8.61
CA ILE A 92 -3.77 -4.96 -9.17
C ILE A 92 -4.56 -6.27 -9.22
N GLY A 93 -4.21 -7.14 -10.16
CA GLY A 93 -4.66 -8.53 -10.22
C GLY A 93 -3.86 -9.46 -9.30
N LEU A 94 -4.22 -10.75 -9.30
CA LEU A 94 -3.47 -11.78 -8.57
C LEU A 94 -2.08 -12.03 -9.18
N ASP A 95 -1.95 -11.88 -10.50
CA ASP A 95 -0.70 -12.10 -11.24
C ASP A 95 0.28 -10.92 -11.13
N ASP A 96 -0.18 -9.78 -10.60
CA ASP A 96 0.58 -8.53 -10.51
C ASP A 96 1.05 -8.21 -9.08
N ILE A 97 0.93 -9.16 -8.14
CA ILE A 97 1.33 -8.94 -6.75
C ILE A 97 2.85 -8.78 -6.68
N PRO A 98 3.37 -7.63 -6.22
CA PRO A 98 4.81 -7.43 -6.08
C PRO A 98 5.40 -8.46 -5.11
N ASP A 99 6.57 -8.99 -5.44
CA ASP A 99 7.27 -9.84 -4.50
C ASP A 99 7.82 -9.05 -3.31
N LYS A 100 8.25 -9.78 -2.27
CA LYS A 100 8.80 -9.18 -1.04
C LYS A 100 9.97 -8.24 -1.33
N ILE A 101 10.82 -8.59 -2.31
CA ILE A 101 12.03 -7.83 -2.63
C ILE A 101 11.65 -6.50 -3.28
N THR A 102 10.62 -6.50 -4.12
CA THR A 102 10.09 -5.30 -4.77
C THR A 102 9.53 -4.32 -3.74
N LEU A 103 8.75 -4.81 -2.77
CA LEU A 103 8.25 -3.99 -1.65
C LEU A 103 9.39 -3.43 -0.79
N LEU A 104 10.38 -4.27 -0.46
CA LEU A 104 11.56 -3.87 0.30
C LEU A 104 12.34 -2.75 -0.40
N ASN A 105 12.59 -2.90 -1.71
CA ASN A 105 13.33 -1.92 -2.50
C ASN A 105 12.61 -0.57 -2.55
N PHE A 106 11.28 -0.58 -2.64
CA PHE A 106 10.49 0.65 -2.60
C PHE A 106 10.59 1.35 -1.25
N ARG A 107 10.50 0.60 -0.14
CA ARG A 107 10.69 1.17 1.20
C ARG A 107 12.08 1.78 1.36
N TYR A 108 13.13 1.10 0.90
CA TYR A 108 14.49 1.65 0.91
C TYR A 108 14.63 2.90 0.02
N LEU A 109 13.94 2.96 -1.11
CA LEU A 109 13.89 4.17 -1.94
C LEU A 109 13.29 5.34 -1.15
N LEU A 110 12.17 5.14 -0.46
CA LEU A 110 11.56 6.19 0.36
C LEU A 110 12.47 6.61 1.52
N GLU A 111 13.02 5.65 2.27
CA GLU A 111 13.92 5.91 3.41
C GLU A 111 15.19 6.67 2.97
N ARG A 112 15.83 6.25 1.87
CA ARG A 112 17.05 6.88 1.34
C ARG A 112 16.84 8.35 0.98
N HIS A 113 15.62 8.72 0.58
CA HIS A 113 15.29 10.06 0.16
C HIS A 113 14.49 10.84 1.22
N SER A 114 14.32 10.30 2.43
CA SER A 114 13.51 10.90 3.51
C SER A 114 12.07 11.22 3.06
N LEU A 115 11.48 10.27 2.33
CA LEU A 115 10.12 10.35 1.77
C LEU A 115 9.16 9.35 2.45
N ASN A 116 9.52 8.85 3.63
CA ASN A 116 8.75 7.86 4.39
C ASN A 116 7.71 8.49 5.33
N THR A 117 7.71 9.82 5.48
CA THR A 117 6.78 10.55 6.36
C THR A 117 5.83 11.42 5.55
N ALA A 118 4.54 11.44 5.92
CA ALA A 118 3.54 12.28 5.25
C ALA A 118 3.86 13.78 5.38
N ASP A 119 4.42 14.22 6.51
CA ASP A 119 4.90 15.59 6.69
C ASP A 119 5.99 15.95 5.67
N GLU A 120 6.90 15.03 5.36
CA GLU A 120 8.00 15.27 4.41
C GLU A 120 7.53 15.17 2.94
N LEU A 121 6.48 14.40 2.67
CA LEU A 121 5.84 14.32 1.35
C LEU A 121 4.92 15.51 1.04
N LEU A 122 4.38 16.17 2.07
CA LEU A 122 3.41 17.27 1.95
C LEU A 122 4.04 18.66 2.14
N PHE A 123 5.14 18.74 2.89
CA PHE A 123 5.89 19.97 3.09
C PHE A 123 7.24 19.86 2.39
N ASP A 124 7.43 20.68 1.36
CA ASP A 124 8.72 20.88 0.70
C ASP A 124 9.72 21.37 1.75
N LYS A 125 10.49 20.46 2.35
CA LYS A 125 11.58 20.86 3.24
C LYS A 125 12.60 21.59 2.37
N PRO A 126 13.01 22.82 2.75
CA PRO A 126 14.12 23.45 2.06
C PRO A 126 15.30 22.48 2.12
N SER A 127 15.87 22.18 0.96
CA SER A 127 17.10 21.41 0.86
C SER A 127 18.15 22.08 1.75
N GLU A 128 18.47 21.49 2.89
CA GLU A 128 19.66 21.84 3.64
C GLU A 128 20.85 21.39 2.79
N GLY A 129 21.28 22.30 1.92
CA GLY A 129 22.58 22.26 1.29
C GLY A 129 23.57 22.96 2.19
N GLU A 130 24.49 22.19 2.75
CA GLU A 130 25.86 22.61 3.07
C GLU A 130 26.83 21.62 2.43
#